data_AF-A0A9N7VMM4-F1
#
_entry.id   AF-A0A9N7VMM4-F1
#
_cell.length_a   1.000
_cell.length_b   1.000
_cell.length_c   1.000
_cell.angle_alpha   90.00
_cell.angle_beta   90.00
_cell.angle_gamma   90.00
#
_symmetry.space_group_name_H-M   'P 1'
#
loop_
_entity.id
_entity.type
_entity.pdbx_description
1 polymer ?
#
loop_
_entity_poly.entity_id
_entity_poly.type
_entity_poly.pdbx_seq_one_letter_code
_entity_poly.pdbx_strand_id
1 'polypeptide(L)'
;MPSPPNDGEDQGASPMKRPSVGSYQSSGRKAHMKKKKGRINANVAGTKYEIVRIAINEMDFIKTRDEDETANLIWSDSAVQHEKIAELRNYQRINHFPGMGEICRKDCLARNMSKMIKIQPQEYSFIPKTWIFPAEYTQFQNYVKELRRKRKQKTFIVKPANGAMGHGISLIRNCEKLPAQEHFIVQEYLDKPFLMEGYKFDLRIYILVTSCDPLRIFLYNDGLVRMGTEKYHAPSEANLVSHYQ
;
A
#
# COMPACT_ATOMS: atom_id res chain seq x y z
N MET A 1 73.76 -8.35 -6.56
CA MET A 1 74.96 -7.96 -5.80
C MET A 1 75.41 -6.60 -6.34
N PRO A 2 75.68 -5.58 -5.52
CA PRO A 2 76.42 -5.67 -4.26
C PRO A 2 75.79 -4.95 -3.04
N SER A 3 76.41 -5.25 -1.90
CA SER A 3 76.17 -4.83 -0.52
C SER A 3 76.64 -3.37 -0.23
N PRO A 4 76.28 -2.78 0.94
CA PRO A 4 76.63 -1.40 1.31
C PRO A 4 78.02 -1.33 1.96
N PRO A 5 78.54 -0.12 2.25
CA PRO A 5 79.53 0.06 3.29
C PRO A 5 78.95 0.77 4.51
N ASN A 6 79.58 0.39 5.61
CA ASN A 6 79.25 0.57 7.00
C ASN A 6 79.99 1.78 7.59
N ASP A 7 79.42 2.30 8.68
CA ASP A 7 80.03 2.89 9.87
C ASP A 7 81.25 3.83 9.81
N GLY A 8 81.11 4.93 10.56
CA GLY A 8 82.19 5.80 11.00
C GLY A 8 81.88 6.37 12.40
N GLU A 9 82.46 5.71 13.41
CA GLU A 9 82.94 6.14 14.74
C GLU A 9 83.29 7.64 14.86
N ASP A 10 83.42 8.33 16.00
CA ASP A 10 83.26 8.17 17.46
C ASP A 10 83.68 9.54 18.05
N GLN A 11 83.62 9.72 19.38
CA GLN A 11 84.31 10.72 20.24
C GLN A 11 83.43 11.80 20.90
N GLY A 12 82.89 11.44 22.08
CA GLY A 12 83.44 11.85 23.38
C GLY A 12 83.28 13.31 23.89
N ALA A 13 82.41 13.52 24.89
CA ALA A 13 82.69 14.21 26.17
C ALA A 13 81.46 14.23 27.12
N SER A 14 81.65 13.86 28.39
CA SER A 14 80.66 13.82 29.50
C SER A 14 80.79 15.04 30.45
N PRO A 15 79.96 15.24 31.51
CA PRO A 15 78.50 15.35 31.52
C PRO A 15 78.03 16.60 32.34
N MET A 16 76.96 17.27 31.93
CA MET A 16 76.20 18.17 32.83
C MET A 16 74.88 17.52 33.25
N LYS A 17 74.59 17.63 34.56
CA LYS A 17 73.50 16.94 35.27
C LYS A 17 72.12 17.40 34.80
N ARG A 18 71.24 16.40 34.73
CA ARG A 18 69.86 16.37 34.23
C ARG A 18 68.91 17.36 34.91
N PRO A 19 67.87 17.79 34.18
CA PRO A 19 66.50 17.75 34.67
C PRO A 19 65.74 16.56 34.05
N SER A 20 64.84 15.99 34.84
CA SER A 20 64.04 14.80 34.58
C SER A 20 63.28 14.80 33.25
N VAL A 21 63.49 13.75 32.45
CA VAL A 21 62.66 13.42 31.27
C VAL A 21 61.33 12.85 31.74
N GLY A 22 60.26 13.63 31.59
CA GLY A 22 58.91 13.09 31.53
C GLY A 22 58.78 12.29 30.22
N SER A 23 58.37 11.03 30.33
CA SER A 23 58.19 10.13 29.20
C SER A 23 57.09 10.65 28.27
N TYR A 24 57.47 10.93 27.02
CA TYR A 24 56.53 11.05 25.91
C TYR A 24 55.82 9.71 25.73
N GLN A 25 54.65 9.57 26.35
CA GLN A 25 53.70 8.54 25.96
C GLN A 25 53.09 8.95 24.62
N SER A 26 53.43 8.21 23.57
CA SER A 26 52.69 8.13 22.33
C SER A 26 51.24 7.75 22.67
N SER A 27 50.39 8.75 22.85
CA SER A 27 48.94 8.55 22.92
C SER A 27 48.50 8.07 21.54
N GLY A 28 48.22 6.77 21.47
CA GLY A 28 47.76 6.11 20.26
C GLY A 28 46.65 6.92 19.61
N ARG A 29 46.80 7.16 18.30
CA ARG A 29 45.71 7.65 17.45
C ARG A 29 44.51 6.79 17.77
N LYS A 30 43.50 7.35 18.44
CA LYS A 30 42.18 6.73 18.55
C LYS A 30 41.76 6.48 17.12
N ALA A 31 41.79 5.21 16.70
CA ALA A 31 41.12 4.80 15.47
C ALA A 31 39.71 5.35 15.61
N HIS A 32 39.32 6.27 14.73
CA HIS A 32 37.92 6.61 14.58
C HIS A 32 37.25 5.28 14.25
N MET A 33 36.64 4.65 15.25
CA MET A 33 35.69 3.59 15.00
C MET A 33 34.69 4.22 14.04
N LYS A 34 34.69 3.75 12.78
CA LYS A 34 33.56 3.99 11.88
C LYS A 34 32.34 3.67 12.72
N LYS A 35 31.52 4.68 13.04
CA LYS A 35 30.22 4.47 13.69
C LYS A 35 29.60 3.29 12.97
N LYS A 36 29.37 2.17 13.67
CA LYS A 36 28.62 1.05 13.10
C LYS A 36 27.40 1.69 12.45
N LYS A 37 27.24 1.54 11.12
CA LYS A 37 26.00 1.94 10.43
C LYS A 37 24.86 1.50 11.35
N GLY A 38 24.06 2.44 11.84
CA GLY A 38 22.96 2.12 12.74
C GLY A 38 22.14 1.03 12.04
N ARG A 39 22.08 -0.15 12.66
CA ARG A 39 21.35 -1.28 12.07
C ARG A 39 19.87 -0.92 12.12
N ILE A 40 19.24 -0.83 10.96
CA ILE A 40 17.82 -0.51 10.84
C ILE A 40 17.03 -1.78 11.19
N ASN A 41 16.03 -1.65 12.05
CA ASN A 41 15.25 -2.78 12.54
C ASN A 41 13.79 -2.73 12.05
N ALA A 42 13.15 -3.89 12.00
CA ALA A 42 11.76 -4.03 11.54
C ALA A 42 10.94 -4.91 12.48
N ASN A 43 9.74 -4.45 12.84
CA ASN A 43 8.72 -5.27 13.48
C ASN A 43 7.77 -5.80 12.39
N VAL A 44 7.71 -7.13 12.28
CA VAL A 44 6.92 -7.87 11.29
C VAL A 44 5.87 -8.79 11.95
N ALA A 45 5.54 -8.55 13.21
CA ALA A 45 4.52 -9.32 13.92
C ALA A 45 3.13 -9.17 13.27
N GLY A 46 2.87 -8.01 12.67
CA GLY A 46 1.61 -7.70 12.01
C GLY A 46 1.42 -8.28 10.60
N THR A 47 2.39 -9.04 10.06
CA THR A 47 2.22 -9.73 8.77
C THR A 47 2.06 -11.23 8.93
N LYS A 48 1.18 -11.82 8.12
CA LYS A 48 1.09 -13.28 7.91
C LYS A 48 1.77 -13.73 6.62
N TYR A 49 2.15 -12.81 5.75
CA TYR A 49 2.69 -13.12 4.42
C TYR A 49 4.20 -13.33 4.48
N GLU A 50 4.66 -14.52 4.08
CA GLU A 50 6.09 -14.86 4.13
C GLU A 50 6.94 -14.00 3.19
N ILE A 51 6.38 -13.62 2.03
CA ILE A 51 7.08 -12.76 1.06
C ILE A 51 7.47 -11.40 1.66
N VAL A 52 6.68 -10.86 2.60
CA VAL A 52 7.01 -9.61 3.30
C VAL A 52 8.23 -9.82 4.19
N ARG A 53 8.31 -10.94 4.89
CA ARG A 53 9.44 -11.28 5.77
C ARG A 53 10.72 -11.49 4.97
N ILE A 54 10.62 -12.20 3.84
CA ILE A 54 11.71 -12.41 2.90
C ILE A 54 12.24 -11.06 2.39
N ALA A 55 11.37 -10.20 1.86
CA ALA A 55 11.77 -8.90 1.32
C ALA A 55 12.41 -7.99 2.38
N ILE A 56 11.88 -7.98 3.62
CA ILE A 56 12.47 -7.21 4.72
C ILE A 56 13.86 -7.73 5.08
N ASN A 57 14.05 -9.05 5.09
CA ASN A 57 15.34 -9.68 5.36
C ASN A 57 16.37 -9.41 4.23
N GLU A 58 15.95 -9.46 2.96
CA GLU A 58 16.79 -9.11 1.80
C GLU A 58 17.24 -7.65 1.81
N MET A 59 16.48 -6.77 2.45
CA MET A 59 16.82 -5.36 2.65
C MET A 59 17.70 -5.11 3.90
N ASP A 60 18.28 -6.17 4.49
CA ASP A 60 19.16 -6.14 5.67
C ASP A 60 18.53 -5.55 6.95
N PHE A 61 17.18 -5.54 7.05
CA PHE A 61 16.52 -5.16 8.30
C PHE A 61 16.67 -6.25 9.36
N ILE A 62 16.94 -5.83 10.59
CA ILE A 62 16.97 -6.76 11.73
C ILE A 62 15.57 -6.91 12.31
N LYS A 63 15.01 -8.11 12.24
CA LYS A 63 13.75 -8.43 12.90
C LYS A 63 13.85 -8.16 14.41
N THR A 64 12.90 -7.39 14.94
CA THR A 64 12.74 -7.18 16.39
C THR A 64 11.92 -8.29 17.04
N ARG A 65 11.81 -8.25 18.38
CA ARG A 65 10.76 -8.99 19.09
C ARG A 65 9.40 -8.44 18.70
N ASP A 66 8.37 -9.27 18.82
CA ASP A 66 7.03 -8.92 18.36
C ASP A 66 6.41 -7.78 19.21
N GLU A 67 6.77 -7.69 20.49
CA GLU A 67 6.34 -6.65 21.42
C GLU A 67 7.17 -5.35 21.34
N ASP A 68 8.21 -5.32 20.49
CA ASP A 68 9.08 -4.14 20.37
C ASP A 68 8.41 -3.05 19.54
N GLU A 69 8.01 -1.98 20.21
CA GLU A 69 7.37 -0.81 19.61
C GLU A 69 8.37 0.23 19.10
N THR A 70 9.67 0.01 19.26
CA THR A 70 10.72 0.98 18.92
C THR A 70 11.32 0.81 17.52
N ALA A 71 10.83 -0.17 16.76
CA ALA A 71 11.34 -0.52 15.44
C ALA A 71 11.27 0.65 14.44
N ASN A 72 12.26 0.74 13.54
CA ASN A 72 12.31 1.75 12.48
C ASN A 72 11.21 1.53 11.45
N LEU A 73 10.97 0.27 11.06
CA LEU A 73 9.87 -0.15 10.19
C LEU A 73 8.88 -1.00 10.99
N ILE A 74 7.60 -0.69 10.88
CA ILE A 74 6.52 -1.49 11.44
C ILE A 74 5.62 -1.90 10.28
N TRP A 75 5.39 -3.22 10.13
CA TRP A 75 4.53 -3.75 9.07
C TRP A 75 3.30 -4.45 9.64
N SER A 76 2.13 -4.03 9.16
CA SER A 76 0.83 -4.64 9.45
C SER A 76 0.07 -4.92 8.16
N ASP A 77 -0.54 -6.11 8.03
CA ASP A 77 -1.37 -6.45 6.88
C ASP A 77 -2.73 -5.76 6.91
N SER A 78 -3.27 -5.60 8.11
CA SER A 78 -4.56 -4.95 8.36
C SER A 78 -4.38 -3.46 8.62
N ALA A 79 -5.46 -2.71 8.40
CA ALA A 79 -5.50 -1.28 8.73
C ALA A 79 -5.14 -1.06 10.21
N VAL A 80 -4.37 -0.01 10.46
CA VAL A 80 -3.85 0.33 11.79
C VAL A 80 -4.71 1.44 12.40
N GLN A 81 -4.97 1.34 13.70
CA GLN A 81 -5.75 2.34 14.43
C GLN A 81 -5.01 3.69 14.48
N HIS A 82 -5.77 4.79 14.48
CA HIS A 82 -5.21 6.14 14.42
C HIS A 82 -4.33 6.45 15.64
N GLU A 83 -4.74 5.98 16.80
CA GLU A 83 -4.03 6.14 18.08
C GLU A 83 -2.63 5.53 17.98
N LYS A 84 -2.51 4.34 17.38
CA LYS A 84 -1.22 3.66 17.22
C LYS A 84 -0.28 4.40 16.28
N ILE A 85 -0.81 5.05 15.25
CA ILE A 85 -0.02 5.88 14.33
C ILE A 85 0.43 7.16 15.04
N ALA A 86 -0.42 7.75 15.90
CA ALA A 86 -0.11 8.95 16.66
C ALA A 86 0.99 8.73 17.72
N GLU A 87 1.14 7.51 18.23
CA GLU A 87 2.20 7.12 19.17
C GLU A 87 3.59 6.98 18.53
N LEU A 88 3.69 6.97 17.19
CA LEU A 88 4.96 6.75 16.49
C LEU A 88 5.93 7.92 16.67
N ARG A 89 7.20 7.58 16.82
CA ARG A 89 8.31 8.55 16.82
C ARG A 89 8.66 8.96 15.40
N ASN A 90 9.21 10.17 15.23
CA ASN A 90 9.53 10.75 13.90
C ASN A 90 10.46 9.89 13.01
N TYR A 91 11.25 9.00 13.60
CA TYR A 91 12.14 8.09 12.86
C TYR A 91 11.45 6.81 12.38
N GLN A 92 10.27 6.49 12.93
CA GLN A 92 9.53 5.26 12.63
C GLN A 92 8.73 5.42 11.35
N ARG A 93 8.52 4.31 10.66
CA ARG A 93 7.73 4.22 9.44
C ARG A 93 6.77 3.05 9.59
N ILE A 94 5.52 3.28 9.22
CA ILE A 94 4.47 2.27 9.19
C ILE A 94 3.88 2.22 7.78
N ASN A 95 3.44 1.05 7.34
CA ASN A 95 2.96 0.82 5.97
C ASN A 95 1.49 1.24 5.73
N HIS A 96 0.92 2.12 6.57
CA HIS A 96 -0.46 2.60 6.47
C HIS A 96 -0.55 4.11 6.70
N PHE A 97 -1.39 4.78 5.91
CA PHE A 97 -1.82 6.15 6.19
C PHE A 97 -3.12 6.14 7.01
N PRO A 98 -3.25 7.01 8.03
CA PRO A 98 -4.54 7.25 8.67
C PRO A 98 -5.55 7.81 7.66
N GLY A 99 -6.83 7.46 7.80
CA GLY A 99 -7.90 7.96 6.93
C GLY A 99 -7.98 7.32 5.52
N MET A 100 -7.10 6.38 5.15
CA MET A 100 -7.12 5.75 3.82
C MET A 100 -8.43 4.99 3.50
N GLY A 101 -9.21 4.68 4.54
CA GLY A 101 -10.56 4.12 4.43
C GLY A 101 -11.51 4.95 3.55
N GLU A 102 -11.26 6.26 3.39
CA GLU A 102 -12.06 7.16 2.53
C GLU A 102 -12.03 6.78 1.04
N ILE A 103 -10.99 6.07 0.59
CA ILE A 103 -10.90 5.54 -0.78
C ILE A 103 -10.85 4.01 -0.84
N CYS A 104 -10.49 3.33 0.26
CA CYS A 104 -10.44 1.86 0.30
C CYS A 104 -11.79 1.19 0.59
N ARG A 105 -12.71 1.88 1.29
CA ARG A 105 -14.07 1.37 1.48
C ARG A 105 -14.97 1.78 0.32
N LYS A 106 -15.80 0.86 -0.16
CA LYS A 106 -16.61 1.08 -1.38
C LYS A 106 -17.64 2.20 -1.21
N ASP A 107 -18.27 2.29 -0.05
CA ASP A 107 -19.25 3.32 0.31
C ASP A 107 -18.59 4.70 0.46
N CYS A 108 -17.46 4.79 1.16
CA CYS A 108 -16.70 6.04 1.26
C CYS A 108 -16.17 6.50 -0.10
N LEU A 109 -15.61 5.59 -0.89
CA LEU A 109 -15.14 5.88 -2.25
C LEU A 109 -16.29 6.40 -3.12
N ALA A 110 -17.43 5.72 -3.14
CA ALA A 110 -18.60 6.16 -3.89
C ALA A 110 -19.06 7.56 -3.45
N ARG A 111 -19.13 7.81 -2.14
CA ARG A 111 -19.54 9.11 -1.58
C ARG A 111 -18.59 10.23 -2.00
N ASN A 112 -17.29 10.00 -1.88
CA ASN A 112 -16.27 11.01 -2.20
C ASN A 112 -16.18 11.26 -3.70
N MET A 113 -16.27 10.22 -4.53
CA MET A 113 -16.28 10.36 -5.98
C MET A 113 -17.55 11.07 -6.47
N SER A 114 -18.71 10.80 -5.88
CA SER A 114 -19.94 11.55 -6.17
C SER A 114 -19.81 13.05 -5.87
N LYS A 115 -19.02 13.46 -4.87
CA LYS A 115 -18.70 14.87 -4.63
C LYS A 115 -17.78 15.42 -5.71
N MET A 116 -16.71 14.69 -6.06
CA MET A 116 -15.75 15.13 -7.08
C MET A 116 -16.38 15.24 -8.47
N ILE A 117 -17.21 14.30 -8.88
CA ILE A 117 -17.92 14.31 -10.17
C ILE A 117 -18.84 15.54 -10.30
N LYS A 118 -19.46 16.00 -9.20
CA LYS A 118 -20.30 17.21 -9.21
C LYS A 118 -19.49 18.48 -9.49
N ILE A 119 -18.23 18.52 -9.06
CA ILE A 119 -17.35 19.68 -9.21
C ILE A 119 -16.58 19.62 -10.52
N GLN A 120 -16.06 18.44 -10.88
CA GLN A 120 -15.21 18.20 -12.05
C GLN A 120 -15.67 16.96 -12.83
N PRO A 121 -16.81 17.03 -13.55
CA PRO A 121 -17.40 15.86 -14.19
C PRO A 121 -16.54 15.26 -15.31
N GLN A 122 -15.74 16.07 -16.00
CA GLN A 122 -14.91 15.60 -17.13
C GLN A 122 -13.70 14.78 -16.65
N GLU A 123 -13.06 15.24 -15.57
CA GLU A 123 -11.88 14.58 -14.97
C GLU A 123 -12.24 13.25 -14.28
N TYR A 124 -13.45 13.14 -13.72
CA TYR A 124 -13.91 11.97 -12.96
C TYR A 124 -14.88 11.07 -13.74
N SER A 125 -14.73 11.01 -15.06
CA SER A 125 -15.55 10.18 -15.96
C SER A 125 -15.18 8.69 -15.95
N PHE A 126 -14.13 8.30 -15.22
CA PHE A 126 -13.61 6.94 -15.13
C PHE A 126 -14.34 6.04 -14.11
N ILE A 127 -15.33 6.57 -13.39
CA ILE A 127 -16.06 5.82 -12.35
C ILE A 127 -17.51 5.55 -12.77
N PRO A 128 -17.96 4.28 -12.77
CA PRO A 128 -19.36 3.96 -13.02
C PRO A 128 -20.29 4.56 -11.97
N LYS A 129 -21.50 4.99 -12.38
CA LYS A 129 -22.50 5.50 -11.44
C LYS A 129 -22.77 4.49 -10.34
N THR A 130 -22.74 4.97 -9.10
CA THR A 130 -22.83 4.16 -7.90
C THR A 130 -23.81 4.81 -6.93
N TRP A 131 -24.63 4.01 -6.27
CA TRP A 131 -25.61 4.40 -5.26
C TRP A 131 -25.34 3.64 -3.96
N ILE A 132 -25.36 4.35 -2.83
CA ILE A 132 -25.12 3.81 -1.50
C ILE A 132 -26.45 3.54 -0.81
N PHE A 133 -26.72 2.28 -0.48
CA PHE A 133 -27.96 1.90 0.22
C PHE A 133 -27.74 1.88 1.74
N PRO A 134 -28.76 2.25 2.53
CA PRO A 134 -30.12 2.68 2.13
C PRO A 134 -30.23 4.16 1.71
N ALA A 135 -29.19 4.96 1.92
CA ALA A 135 -29.22 6.42 1.82
C ALA A 135 -29.65 6.97 0.44
N GLU A 136 -29.34 6.26 -0.63
CA GLU A 136 -29.57 6.67 -2.02
C GLU A 136 -30.60 5.78 -2.75
N TYR A 137 -31.41 5.04 -2.00
CA TYR A 137 -32.45 4.16 -2.54
C TYR A 137 -33.41 4.91 -3.47
N THR A 138 -33.96 6.05 -3.03
CA THR A 138 -34.94 6.82 -3.80
C THR A 138 -34.33 7.38 -5.09
N GLN A 139 -33.08 7.84 -5.04
CA GLN A 139 -32.33 8.34 -6.18
C GLN A 139 -32.10 7.23 -7.20
N PHE A 140 -31.75 6.04 -6.75
CA PHE A 140 -31.63 4.86 -7.62
C PHE A 140 -32.97 4.48 -8.25
N GLN A 141 -34.07 4.44 -7.49
CA GLN A 141 -35.41 4.13 -8.02
C GLN A 141 -35.85 5.14 -9.08
N ASN A 142 -35.59 6.43 -8.86
CA ASN A 142 -35.87 7.47 -9.86
C ASN A 142 -35.06 7.26 -11.14
N TYR A 143 -33.77 6.91 -11.01
CA TYR A 143 -32.93 6.59 -12.16
C TYR A 143 -33.45 5.40 -12.97
N VAL A 144 -33.85 4.32 -12.29
CA VAL A 144 -34.44 3.14 -12.94
C VAL A 144 -35.76 3.49 -13.64
N LYS A 145 -36.62 4.30 -13.03
CA LYS A 145 -37.85 4.80 -13.67
C LYS A 145 -37.56 5.60 -14.93
N GLU A 146 -36.53 6.44 -14.90
CA GLU A 146 -36.09 7.22 -16.06
C GLU A 146 -35.57 6.33 -17.19
N LEU A 147 -34.77 5.31 -16.86
CA LEU A 147 -34.30 4.30 -17.82
C LEU A 147 -35.47 3.59 -18.49
N ARG A 148 -36.48 3.16 -17.71
CA ARG A 148 -37.71 2.54 -18.22
C ARG A 148 -38.46 3.48 -19.18
N ARG A 149 -38.64 4.76 -18.81
CA ARG A 149 -39.27 5.78 -19.67
C ARG A 149 -38.54 5.94 -21.00
N LYS A 150 -37.21 5.88 -20.97
CA LYS A 150 -36.34 5.94 -22.16
C LYS A 150 -36.23 4.60 -22.91
N ARG A 151 -36.95 3.55 -22.48
CA ARG A 151 -36.85 2.17 -23.00
C ARG A 151 -35.41 1.65 -23.03
N LYS A 152 -34.59 2.05 -22.05
CA LYS A 152 -33.20 1.59 -21.88
C LYS A 152 -33.14 0.56 -20.76
N GLN A 153 -32.52 -0.58 -21.03
CA GLN A 153 -32.19 -1.58 -20.02
C GLN A 153 -30.71 -1.44 -19.63
N LYS A 154 -30.43 -1.51 -18.34
CA LYS A 154 -29.08 -1.54 -17.79
C LYS A 154 -28.95 -2.71 -16.82
N THR A 155 -27.73 -3.24 -16.71
CA THR A 155 -27.37 -4.22 -15.70
C THR A 155 -26.65 -3.49 -14.57
N PHE A 156 -26.95 -3.86 -13.34
CA PHE A 156 -26.30 -3.35 -12.15
C PHE A 156 -25.59 -4.47 -11.40
N ILE A 157 -24.56 -4.11 -10.67
CA ILE A 157 -23.82 -5.00 -9.77
C ILE A 157 -24.04 -4.52 -8.34
N VAL A 158 -24.51 -5.42 -7.49
CA VAL A 158 -24.71 -5.21 -6.05
C VAL A 158 -23.46 -5.72 -5.35
N LYS A 159 -22.93 -4.94 -4.41
CA LYS A 159 -21.71 -5.30 -3.67
C LYS A 159 -21.90 -4.94 -2.19
N PRO A 160 -21.56 -5.83 -1.24
CA PRO A 160 -21.51 -5.45 0.16
C PRO A 160 -20.50 -4.32 0.36
N ALA A 161 -20.86 -3.33 1.18
CA ALA A 161 -20.00 -2.16 1.41
C ALA A 161 -18.62 -2.58 1.95
N ASN A 162 -18.61 -3.48 2.94
CA ASN A 162 -17.41 -3.99 3.62
C ASN A 162 -16.97 -5.39 3.16
N GLY A 163 -17.52 -5.90 2.04
CA GLY A 163 -17.18 -7.23 1.52
C GLY A 163 -15.84 -7.28 0.78
N ALA A 164 -15.22 -8.46 0.72
CA ALA A 164 -14.02 -8.73 -0.07
C ALA A 164 -14.16 -10.07 -0.83
N MET A 165 -13.20 -10.37 -1.72
CA MET A 165 -13.08 -11.67 -2.41
C MET A 165 -14.29 -12.10 -3.26
N GLY A 166 -15.17 -11.17 -3.63
CA GLY A 166 -16.34 -11.49 -4.46
C GLY A 166 -17.56 -11.98 -3.67
N HIS A 167 -17.44 -12.22 -2.36
CA HIS A 167 -18.56 -12.67 -1.55
C HIS A 167 -19.70 -11.64 -1.49
N GLY A 168 -20.93 -12.12 -1.70
CA GLY A 168 -22.15 -11.31 -1.67
C GLY A 168 -22.34 -10.41 -2.89
N ILE A 169 -21.55 -10.58 -3.95
CA ILE A 169 -21.72 -9.84 -5.20
C ILE A 169 -22.79 -10.52 -6.06
N SER A 170 -23.69 -9.73 -6.63
CA SER A 170 -24.71 -10.23 -7.56
C SER A 170 -24.98 -9.25 -8.69
N LEU A 171 -25.44 -9.75 -9.83
CA LEU A 171 -25.94 -8.93 -10.93
C LEU A 171 -27.45 -8.87 -10.90
N ILE A 172 -27.99 -7.68 -11.15
CA ILE A 172 -29.42 -7.45 -11.23
C ILE A 172 -29.79 -6.64 -12.48
N ARG A 173 -30.98 -6.90 -12.99
CA ARG A 173 -31.67 -6.07 -13.98
C ARG A 173 -33.03 -5.59 -13.47
N ASN A 174 -33.72 -6.46 -12.73
CA ASN A 174 -34.91 -6.08 -12.01
C ASN A 174 -34.57 -5.44 -10.66
N CYS A 175 -34.82 -4.14 -10.56
CA CYS A 175 -34.47 -3.30 -9.41
C CYS A 175 -35.56 -3.24 -8.33
N GLU A 176 -36.70 -3.94 -8.53
CA GLU A 176 -37.84 -3.96 -7.60
C GLU A 176 -37.62 -4.92 -6.42
N LYS A 177 -36.64 -5.82 -6.51
CA LYS A 177 -36.38 -6.87 -5.52
C LYS A 177 -35.26 -6.54 -4.52
N LEU A 178 -34.72 -5.31 -4.54
CA LEU A 178 -33.61 -4.96 -3.65
C LEU A 178 -34.12 -4.64 -2.23
N PRO A 179 -33.51 -5.21 -1.18
CA PRO A 179 -33.86 -4.88 0.19
C PRO A 179 -33.49 -3.43 0.49
N ALA A 180 -34.48 -2.61 0.81
CA ALA A 180 -34.32 -1.17 0.93
C ALA A 180 -33.54 -0.73 2.19
N GLN A 181 -33.37 -1.60 3.18
CA GLN A 181 -32.77 -1.28 4.49
C GLN A 181 -31.38 -1.90 4.70
N GLU A 182 -30.91 -2.73 3.77
CA GLU A 182 -29.59 -3.35 3.89
C GLU A 182 -28.47 -2.42 3.40
N HIS A 183 -27.27 -2.59 3.97
CA HIS A 183 -26.13 -1.72 3.71
C HIS A 183 -25.20 -2.30 2.63
N PHE A 184 -25.42 -1.89 1.39
CA PHE A 184 -24.64 -2.27 0.22
C PHE A 184 -24.49 -1.10 -0.75
N ILE A 185 -23.68 -1.29 -1.80
CA ILE A 185 -23.67 -0.37 -2.94
C ILE A 185 -24.28 -1.05 -4.17
N VAL A 186 -24.99 -0.26 -4.96
CA VAL A 186 -25.44 -0.63 -6.32
C VAL A 186 -24.63 0.18 -7.30
N GLN A 187 -24.04 -0.46 -8.31
CA GLN A 187 -23.22 0.22 -9.30
C GLN A 187 -23.63 -0.20 -10.70
N GLU A 188 -23.57 0.70 -11.68
CA GLU A 188 -23.73 0.32 -13.08
C GLU A 188 -22.67 -0.70 -13.48
N TYR A 189 -23.12 -1.80 -14.10
CA TYR A 189 -22.22 -2.83 -14.57
C TYR A 189 -21.66 -2.48 -15.95
N LEU A 190 -20.36 -2.69 -16.15
CA LEU A 190 -19.72 -2.58 -17.46
C LEU A 190 -20.00 -3.84 -18.28
N ASP A 191 -20.96 -3.74 -19.19
CA ASP A 191 -21.48 -4.85 -20.02
C ASP A 191 -20.68 -5.12 -21.30
N LYS A 192 -19.73 -4.24 -21.62
CA LYS A 192 -18.80 -4.38 -22.75
C LYS A 192 -17.35 -4.18 -22.28
N PRO A 193 -16.83 -5.06 -21.42
CA PRO A 193 -15.44 -5.00 -21.02
C PRO A 193 -14.52 -5.33 -22.20
N PHE A 194 -13.29 -4.84 -22.15
CA PHE A 194 -12.25 -5.37 -23.03
C PHE A 194 -11.99 -6.84 -22.67
N LEU A 195 -11.87 -7.70 -23.69
CA LEU A 195 -11.72 -9.14 -23.53
C LEU A 195 -10.36 -9.58 -24.06
N MET A 196 -9.71 -10.47 -23.33
CA MET A 196 -8.49 -11.14 -23.78
C MET A 196 -8.88 -12.56 -24.17
N GLU A 197 -8.80 -12.87 -25.46
CA GLU A 197 -9.18 -14.18 -26.02
C GLU A 197 -10.62 -14.63 -25.69
N GLY A 198 -11.52 -13.65 -25.54
CA GLY A 198 -12.92 -13.88 -25.17
C GLY A 198 -13.16 -14.02 -23.66
N TYR A 199 -12.14 -13.92 -22.82
CA TYR A 199 -12.26 -13.92 -21.37
C TYR A 199 -12.26 -12.49 -20.83
N LYS A 200 -13.14 -12.23 -19.84
CA LYS A 200 -13.10 -11.00 -19.05
C LYS A 200 -11.92 -11.09 -18.10
N PHE A 201 -11.27 -9.97 -17.82
CA PHE A 201 -10.22 -9.90 -16.81
C PHE A 201 -10.32 -8.62 -15.98
N ASP A 202 -9.57 -8.59 -14.90
CA ASP A 202 -9.29 -7.37 -14.16
C ASP A 202 -7.78 -7.17 -13.96
N LEU A 203 -7.39 -5.92 -13.72
CA LEU A 203 -6.01 -5.53 -13.49
C LEU A 203 -5.81 -5.21 -12.01
N ARG A 204 -4.82 -5.84 -11.38
CA ARG A 204 -4.28 -5.43 -10.09
C ARG A 204 -3.02 -4.60 -10.32
N ILE A 205 -3.18 -3.30 -10.15
CA ILE A 205 -2.07 -2.34 -10.15
C ILE A 205 -1.61 -2.07 -8.72
N TYR A 206 -0.30 -1.85 -8.54
CA TYR A 206 0.31 -1.54 -7.26
C TYR A 206 0.74 -0.08 -7.21
N ILE A 207 0.21 0.66 -6.24
CA ILE A 207 0.52 2.08 -6.01
C ILE A 207 1.22 2.21 -4.66
N LEU A 208 2.35 2.91 -4.63
CA LEU A 208 3.06 3.29 -3.42
C LEU A 208 2.85 4.78 -3.17
N VAL A 209 2.20 5.11 -2.05
CA VAL A 209 2.14 6.48 -1.53
C VAL A 209 3.21 6.60 -0.46
N THR A 210 4.16 7.51 -0.61
CA THR A 210 5.25 7.68 0.38
C THR A 210 5.04 8.88 1.29
N SER A 211 4.20 9.83 0.88
CA SER A 211 3.91 11.05 1.63
C SER A 211 2.55 11.61 1.21
N CYS A 212 1.81 12.19 2.15
CA CYS A 212 0.62 12.99 1.90
C CYS A 212 0.90 14.50 1.96
N ASP A 213 2.05 14.92 2.52
CA ASP A 213 2.46 16.32 2.63
C ASP A 213 3.99 16.49 2.50
N PRO A 214 4.51 16.86 1.30
CA PRO A 214 3.78 16.97 0.05
C PRO A 214 3.38 15.59 -0.48
N LEU A 215 2.29 15.53 -1.27
CA LEU A 215 1.80 14.29 -1.86
C LEU A 215 2.83 13.67 -2.82
N ARG A 216 3.18 12.41 -2.60
CA ARG A 216 4.12 11.65 -3.45
C ARG A 216 3.57 10.25 -3.72
N ILE A 217 3.31 9.97 -5.00
CA ILE A 217 2.67 8.74 -5.47
C ILE A 217 3.56 8.11 -6.54
N PHE A 218 3.76 6.79 -6.46
CA PHE A 218 4.52 5.99 -7.40
C PHE A 218 3.65 4.84 -7.90
N LEU A 219 3.65 4.61 -9.22
CA LEU A 219 3.05 3.44 -9.86
C LEU A 219 4.15 2.41 -10.09
N TYR A 220 3.92 1.17 -9.65
CA TYR A 220 4.82 0.07 -9.99
C TYR A 220 4.59 -0.35 -11.45
N ASN A 221 5.68 -0.57 -12.20
CA ASN A 221 5.63 -0.88 -13.63
C ASN A 221 5.32 -2.37 -13.92
N ASP A 222 4.60 -3.02 -13.01
CA ASP A 222 4.13 -4.39 -13.14
C ASP A 222 2.87 -4.59 -12.29
N GLY A 223 2.13 -5.66 -12.54
CA GLY A 223 0.87 -5.96 -11.88
C GLY A 223 0.41 -7.39 -12.11
N LEU A 224 -0.82 -7.69 -11.71
CA LEU A 224 -1.44 -8.98 -11.97
C LEU A 224 -2.64 -8.81 -12.90
N VAL A 225 -2.73 -9.66 -13.91
CA VAL A 225 -3.95 -9.84 -14.71
C VAL A 225 -4.70 -11.02 -14.14
N ARG A 226 -5.95 -10.82 -13.73
CA ARG A 226 -6.81 -11.89 -13.22
C ARG A 226 -7.86 -12.21 -14.26
N MET A 227 -7.66 -13.32 -14.96
CA MET A 227 -8.56 -13.82 -15.99
C MET A 227 -9.79 -14.48 -15.37
N GLY A 228 -10.94 -14.34 -16.03
CA GLY A 228 -12.13 -15.14 -15.76
C GLY A 228 -11.89 -16.60 -16.10
N THR A 229 -12.59 -17.50 -15.41
CA THR A 229 -12.54 -18.95 -15.65
C THR A 229 -13.33 -19.37 -16.88
N GLU A 230 -14.33 -18.59 -17.27
CA GLU A 230 -15.21 -18.85 -18.40
C GLU A 230 -15.19 -17.69 -19.41
N LYS A 231 -15.53 -17.99 -20.67
CA LYS A 231 -15.67 -16.98 -21.71
C LYS A 231 -16.77 -15.99 -21.34
N TYR A 232 -16.50 -14.72 -21.59
CA TYR A 232 -17.45 -13.67 -21.26
C TYR A 232 -18.66 -13.71 -22.17
N HIS A 233 -19.83 -13.81 -21.55
CA HIS A 233 -21.11 -13.55 -22.19
C HIS A 233 -21.71 -12.29 -21.60
N ALA A 234 -22.23 -11.40 -22.45
CA ALA A 234 -22.94 -10.22 -21.95
C ALA A 234 -24.06 -10.65 -20.98
N PRO A 235 -24.31 -9.88 -19.90
CA PRO A 235 -25.38 -10.21 -18.98
C PRO A 235 -26.71 -10.38 -19.73
N SER A 236 -27.53 -11.32 -19.28
CA SER A 236 -28.89 -11.60 -19.74
C SER A 236 -29.66 -12.19 -18.56
N GLU A 237 -30.99 -12.17 -18.58
CA GLU A 237 -31.79 -12.78 -17.50
C GLU A 237 -31.40 -14.24 -17.22
N ALA A 238 -30.91 -14.96 -18.24
CA ALA A 238 -30.49 -16.35 -18.12
C ALA A 238 -29.13 -16.56 -17.42
N ASN A 239 -28.27 -15.55 -17.35
CA ASN A 239 -26.90 -15.70 -16.84
C ASN A 239 -26.54 -14.75 -15.68
N LEU A 240 -27.51 -14.03 -15.09
CA LEU A 240 -27.24 -13.11 -13.97
C LEU A 240 -26.63 -13.80 -12.74
N VAL A 241 -26.90 -15.09 -12.54
CA VAL A 241 -26.43 -15.88 -11.39
C VAL A 241 -25.03 -16.48 -11.63
N SER A 242 -24.66 -16.75 -12.89
CA SER A 242 -23.46 -17.54 -13.23
C SER A 242 -22.17 -16.72 -13.31
N HIS A 243 -22.21 -15.38 -13.33
CA HIS A 243 -21.01 -14.55 -13.49
C HIS A 243 -20.08 -14.48 -12.27
N TYR A 244 -20.51 -14.99 -11.11
CA TYR A 244 -19.78 -14.84 -9.84
C TYR A 244 -19.83 -16.08 -8.91
N GLN A 245 -20.13 -17.27 -9.46
CA GLN A 245 -19.93 -18.55 -8.75
C GLN A 245 -18.55 -19.12 -9.06
#